data_AF-A0A1W0X551-F1
#
_entry.id   AF-A0A1W0X551-F1
#
_cell.length_a   1.000
_cell.length_b   1.000
_cell.length_c   1.000
_cell.angle_alpha   90.00
_cell.angle_beta   90.00
_cell.angle_gamma   90.00
#
_symmetry.space_group_name_H-M   'P 1'
#
loop_
_entity.id
_entity.type
_entity.pdbx_description
1 polymer ?
#
loop_
_entity_poly.entity_id
_entity_poly.type
_entity_poly.pdbx_seq_one_letter_code
_entity_poly.pdbx_strand_id
1 'polypeptide(L)'
;MIPEGRTATHHCAILNGTLFNNGTTETSETVYVPLILYPVLLIVCTVGNIINVLVLSRFTKIRIKEVLLIGLAVSDTFIMWLALPRYIDHHGGVFGLHDKPDYPLFLLNGFGFFTWMHYTFYYVSDWVLLIFSLERLMAFRYPHHHRRIRSRLNWTALLLVAVTVLSSLLCLEHLVWYYHWLPNREQDSYEAPLWLTNWDAMQTRADIVFPVLTAACLLVINTSLLVYLKRRLLFSASFRRSTLSPKPSTALPPDGPAPTARHWLRNRPIAEEASQIGPNINMDVLLLGCVALYFLTQFPAVIFNVFEYLSGPPHCQLSDGGRSVLRWLQPIVQTLSLVNYSANFLVYAGLNRKYRQLSLELLCGRGKGYHSELNRWNSNPTTPDQAEMPLLRLSLMQRLSGSFFDSARSGGVGGTERRGTLSTMLSNDSAQSHHFMGTANNRQARSLV
;
A
#
# COMPACT_ATOMS: atom_id res chain seq x y z
N MET A 1 -4.30 -13.25 -51.87
CA MET A 1 -3.85 -13.99 -50.67
C MET A 1 -3.85 -13.04 -49.49
N ILE A 2 -4.90 -13.09 -48.67
CA ILE A 2 -4.91 -12.39 -47.39
C ILE A 2 -4.02 -13.23 -46.47
N PRO A 3 -3.02 -12.65 -45.77
CA PRO A 3 -2.14 -13.42 -44.90
C PRO A 3 -2.99 -14.14 -43.84
N GLU A 4 -2.86 -15.47 -43.77
CA GLU A 4 -3.62 -16.37 -42.89
C GLU A 4 -3.55 -15.99 -41.39
N GLY A 5 -2.64 -15.10 -41.00
CA GLY A 5 -2.58 -14.56 -39.63
C GLY A 5 -3.64 -13.51 -39.28
N ARG A 6 -4.31 -12.87 -40.25
CA ARG A 6 -5.35 -11.85 -39.95
C ARG A 6 -6.72 -12.43 -39.59
N THR A 7 -7.01 -13.66 -39.99
CA THR A 7 -8.32 -14.29 -39.74
C THR A 7 -8.47 -14.77 -38.29
N ALA A 8 -7.39 -15.29 -37.69
CA ALA A 8 -7.40 -15.76 -36.29
C ALA A 8 -7.55 -14.60 -35.28
N THR A 9 -6.87 -13.48 -35.50
CA THR A 9 -6.99 -12.28 -34.65
C THR A 9 -8.38 -11.65 -34.74
N HIS A 10 -8.98 -11.62 -35.94
CA HIS A 10 -10.36 -11.17 -36.11
C HIS A 10 -11.38 -12.06 -35.39
N HIS A 11 -11.25 -13.39 -35.46
CA HIS A 11 -12.17 -14.31 -34.77
C HIS A 11 -12.16 -14.12 -33.25
N CYS A 12 -10.97 -13.93 -32.67
CA CYS A 12 -10.79 -13.73 -31.24
C CYS A 12 -11.35 -12.37 -30.76
N ALA A 13 -11.22 -11.32 -31.56
CA ALA A 13 -11.80 -10.00 -31.28
C ALA A 13 -13.34 -9.99 -31.41
N ILE A 14 -13.88 -10.69 -32.42
CA ILE A 14 -15.34 -10.79 -32.64
C ILE A 14 -16.01 -11.57 -31.50
N LEU A 15 -15.39 -12.65 -31.01
CA LEU A 15 -15.90 -13.38 -29.84
C LEU A 15 -15.93 -12.52 -28.57
N ASN A 16 -14.94 -11.66 -28.36
CA ASN A 16 -14.95 -10.72 -27.23
C ASN A 16 -16.06 -9.66 -27.37
N GLY A 17 -16.27 -9.12 -28.57
CA GLY A 17 -17.33 -8.12 -28.81
C GLY A 17 -18.75 -8.68 -28.73
N THR A 18 -18.98 -9.89 -29.25
CA THR A 18 -20.31 -10.53 -29.26
C THR A 18 -20.75 -11.05 -27.89
N LEU A 19 -19.81 -11.51 -27.06
CA LEU A 19 -20.10 -11.94 -25.68
C LEU A 19 -20.43 -10.77 -24.74
N PHE A 20 -20.02 -9.54 -25.06
CA PHE A 20 -20.38 -8.35 -24.27
C PHE A 20 -21.77 -7.80 -24.60
N ASN A 21 -22.25 -7.96 -25.84
CA ASN A 21 -23.49 -7.33 -26.31
C ASN A 21 -24.76 -8.19 -26.18
N ASN A 22 -24.67 -9.52 -26.05
CA ASN A 22 -25.85 -10.38 -25.87
C ASN A 22 -26.24 -10.58 -24.39
N GLY A 23 -26.19 -9.51 -23.60
CA GLY A 23 -26.54 -9.47 -22.19
C GLY A 23 -28.01 -9.82 -21.92
N THR A 24 -28.35 -11.10 -21.93
CA THR A 24 -29.27 -11.60 -20.91
C THR A 24 -28.53 -11.45 -19.59
N THR A 25 -29.11 -10.66 -18.70
CA THR A 25 -28.69 -10.35 -17.33
C THR A 25 -28.66 -11.60 -16.45
N GLU A 26 -27.89 -12.63 -16.81
CA GLU A 26 -27.37 -13.58 -15.83
C GLU A 26 -26.33 -12.83 -15.02
N THR A 27 -26.82 -12.08 -14.02
CA THR A 27 -26.02 -11.55 -12.93
C THR A 27 -25.29 -12.73 -12.32
N SER A 28 -24.02 -12.91 -12.72
CA SER A 28 -23.19 -13.96 -12.17
C SER A 28 -23.14 -13.77 -10.66
N GLU A 29 -23.45 -14.83 -9.90
CA GLU A 29 -23.54 -14.78 -8.44
C GLU A 29 -22.26 -14.23 -7.77
N THR A 30 -21.14 -14.21 -8.50
CA THR A 30 -19.86 -13.63 -8.06
C THR A 30 -19.86 -12.12 -7.95
N VAL A 31 -20.83 -11.40 -8.53
CA VAL A 31 -20.98 -9.94 -8.39
C VAL A 31 -21.27 -9.53 -6.94
N TYR A 32 -21.92 -10.41 -6.16
CA TYR A 32 -22.21 -10.15 -4.74
C TYR A 32 -20.96 -10.16 -3.85
N VAL A 33 -19.88 -10.84 -4.29
CA VAL A 33 -18.63 -10.94 -3.52
C VAL A 33 -18.00 -9.57 -3.30
N PRO A 34 -17.62 -8.80 -4.34
CA PRO A 34 -17.08 -7.46 -4.14
C PRO A 34 -18.13 -6.51 -3.54
N LEU A 35 -19.41 -6.64 -3.90
CA LEU A 35 -20.49 -5.79 -3.38
C LEU A 35 -20.55 -5.80 -1.83
N ILE A 36 -20.39 -6.98 -1.21
CA ILE A 36 -20.47 -7.11 0.25
C ILE A 36 -19.10 -6.95 0.90
N LEU A 37 -18.05 -7.56 0.33
CA LEU A 37 -16.74 -7.59 0.96
C LEU A 37 -15.99 -6.26 0.84
N TYR A 38 -16.12 -5.53 -0.27
CA TYR A 38 -15.36 -4.30 -0.47
C TYR A 38 -15.61 -3.24 0.63
N PRO A 39 -16.85 -2.90 1.02
CA PRO A 39 -17.10 -1.96 2.11
C PRO A 39 -16.51 -2.41 3.45
N VAL A 40 -16.59 -3.71 3.75
CA VAL A 40 -16.00 -4.29 4.98
C VAL A 40 -14.48 -4.13 4.95
N LEU A 41 -13.83 -4.50 3.83
CA LEU A 41 -12.39 -4.35 3.66
C LEU A 41 -11.95 -2.88 3.71
N LEU A 42 -12.74 -1.96 3.16
CA LEU A 42 -12.48 -0.51 3.20
C LEU A 42 -12.46 0.02 4.65
N ILE A 43 -13.46 -0.36 5.46
CA ILE A 43 -13.54 0.03 6.88
C ILE A 43 -12.35 -0.56 7.64
N VAL A 44 -12.10 -1.85 7.47
CA VAL A 44 -11.01 -2.58 8.14
C VAL A 44 -9.66 -2.00 7.77
N CYS A 45 -9.41 -1.72 6.49
CA CYS A 45 -8.20 -1.07 5.99
C CYS A 45 -8.03 0.32 6.62
N THR A 46 -9.07 1.16 6.56
CA THR A 46 -9.01 2.54 7.05
C THR A 46 -8.71 2.58 8.55
N VAL A 47 -9.46 1.84 9.36
CA VAL A 47 -9.24 1.82 10.82
C VAL A 47 -7.88 1.22 11.16
N GLY A 48 -7.55 0.07 10.56
CA GLY A 48 -6.30 -0.63 10.82
C GLY A 48 -5.05 0.18 10.45
N ASN A 49 -5.05 0.82 9.29
CA ASN A 49 -3.92 1.62 8.82
C ASN A 49 -3.81 2.98 9.54
N ILE A 50 -4.93 3.60 9.94
CA ILE A 50 -4.87 4.77 10.84
C ILE A 50 -4.22 4.40 12.17
N ILE A 51 -4.60 3.26 12.77
CA ILE A 51 -3.96 2.77 14.00
C ILE A 51 -2.47 2.51 13.77
N ASN A 52 -2.09 1.90 12.64
CA ASN A 52 -0.67 1.72 12.26
C ASN A 52 0.08 3.05 12.27
N VAL A 53 -0.44 4.06 11.60
CA VAL A 53 0.19 5.39 11.53
C VAL A 53 0.29 6.02 12.92
N LEU A 54 -0.76 5.95 13.75
CA LEU A 54 -0.77 6.52 15.10
C LEU A 54 0.23 5.82 16.04
N VAL A 55 0.25 4.49 16.05
CA VAL A 55 1.18 3.69 16.87
C VAL A 55 2.63 3.98 16.45
N LEU A 56 2.90 3.99 15.15
CA LEU A 56 4.26 4.20 14.63
C LEU A 56 4.74 5.64 14.84
N SER A 57 3.84 6.62 14.71
CA SER A 57 4.14 8.04 14.95
C SER A 57 4.43 8.34 16.42
N ARG A 58 3.92 7.54 17.37
CA ARG A 58 4.20 7.70 18.80
C ARG A 58 5.60 7.26 19.22
N PHE A 59 6.36 6.58 18.36
CA PHE A 59 7.74 6.24 18.71
C PHE A 59 8.63 7.49 18.72
N THR A 60 9.19 7.82 19.88
CA THR A 60 10.11 8.95 20.06
C THR A 60 11.34 8.89 19.15
N LYS A 61 11.72 7.70 18.66
CA LYS A 61 12.80 7.52 17.68
C LYS A 61 12.30 6.70 16.50
N ILE A 62 11.74 7.42 15.52
CA ILE A 62 11.42 6.89 14.20
C ILE A 62 12.71 6.30 13.59
N ARG A 63 12.67 5.04 13.17
CA ARG A 63 13.76 4.40 12.42
C ARG A 63 13.26 4.13 11.00
N ILE A 64 14.18 3.78 10.11
CA ILE A 64 13.91 3.49 8.69
C ILE A 64 12.69 2.58 8.53
N LYS A 65 12.61 1.51 9.33
CA LYS A 65 11.50 0.56 9.29
C LYS A 65 10.15 1.17 9.65
N GLU A 66 10.10 2.07 10.64
CA GLU A 66 8.87 2.75 11.01
C GLU A 66 8.43 3.70 9.89
N VAL A 67 9.37 4.38 9.21
CA VAL A 67 9.05 5.21 8.04
C VAL A 67 8.47 4.38 6.89
N LEU A 68 9.09 3.24 6.57
CA LEU A 68 8.60 2.34 5.52
C LEU A 68 7.22 1.77 5.86
N LEU A 69 6.99 1.38 7.11
CA LEU A 69 5.69 0.87 7.57
C LEU A 69 4.59 1.96 7.58
N ILE A 70 4.93 3.20 7.92
CA ILE A 70 4.01 4.35 7.79
C ILE A 70 3.69 4.58 6.31
N GLY A 71 4.71 4.59 5.44
CA GLY A 71 4.53 4.74 3.99
C GLY A 71 3.61 3.68 3.41
N LEU A 72 3.79 2.42 3.82
CA LEU A 72 2.94 1.30 3.43
C LEU A 72 1.49 1.47 3.92
N ALA A 73 1.28 1.82 5.19
CA ALA A 73 -0.07 2.03 5.73
C ALA A 73 -0.80 3.19 5.02
N VAL A 74 -0.06 4.25 4.67
CA VAL A 74 -0.60 5.39 3.91
C VAL A 74 -0.97 4.95 2.49
N SER A 75 -0.08 4.25 1.77
CA SER A 75 -0.38 3.76 0.42
C SER A 75 -1.58 2.82 0.40
N ASP A 76 -1.65 1.86 1.34
CA ASP A 76 -2.74 0.90 1.46
C ASP A 76 -4.10 1.59 1.67
N THR A 77 -4.11 2.66 2.48
CA THR A 77 -5.30 3.48 2.69
C THR A 77 -5.72 4.18 1.39
N PHE A 78 -4.77 4.81 0.68
CA PHE A 78 -5.07 5.45 -0.59
C PHE A 78 -5.58 4.46 -1.65
N ILE A 79 -4.99 3.27 -1.77
CA ILE A 79 -5.44 2.23 -2.71
C ILE A 79 -6.94 1.95 -2.50
N MET A 80 -7.35 1.67 -1.26
CA MET A 80 -8.73 1.33 -0.96
C MET A 80 -9.69 2.48 -1.24
N TRP A 81 -9.35 3.72 -0.86
CA TRP A 81 -10.21 4.89 -1.10
C TRP A 81 -10.28 5.30 -2.57
N LEU A 82 -9.20 5.16 -3.32
CA LEU A 82 -9.17 5.48 -4.75
C LEU A 82 -9.86 4.42 -5.61
N ALA A 83 -10.04 3.21 -5.09
CA ALA A 83 -10.89 2.18 -5.70
C ALA A 83 -12.40 2.45 -5.54
N LEU A 84 -12.79 3.33 -4.60
CA LEU A 84 -14.20 3.58 -4.28
C LEU A 84 -14.99 4.12 -5.48
N PRO A 85 -14.53 5.14 -6.25
CA PRO A 85 -15.24 5.61 -7.43
C PRO A 85 -15.58 4.50 -8.43
N ARG A 86 -14.63 3.58 -8.69
CA ARG A 86 -14.83 2.43 -9.59
C ARG A 86 -15.84 1.43 -9.02
N TYR A 87 -15.80 1.20 -7.70
CA TYR A 87 -16.78 0.36 -7.03
C TYR A 87 -18.20 0.95 -7.14
N ILE A 88 -18.38 2.25 -6.90
CA ILE A 88 -19.70 2.89 -6.97
C ILE A 88 -20.20 2.93 -8.42
N ASP A 89 -19.31 3.16 -9.40
CA ASP A 89 -19.65 3.09 -10.83
C ASP A 89 -20.13 1.68 -11.23
N HIS A 90 -19.34 0.65 -10.93
CA HIS A 90 -19.67 -0.74 -11.27
C HIS A 90 -20.99 -1.23 -10.63
N HIS A 91 -21.31 -0.74 -9.44
CA HIS A 91 -22.54 -1.12 -8.71
C HIS A 91 -23.61 -0.02 -8.72
N GLY A 92 -23.48 1.00 -9.57
CA GLY A 92 -24.36 2.17 -9.59
C GLY A 92 -25.82 1.83 -9.85
N GLY A 93 -26.08 0.77 -10.64
CA GLY A 93 -27.42 0.26 -10.89
C GLY A 93 -28.07 -0.35 -9.64
N VAL A 94 -27.30 -1.06 -8.81
CA VAL A 94 -27.80 -1.64 -7.54
C VAL A 94 -28.14 -0.54 -6.54
N PHE A 95 -27.38 0.56 -6.56
CA PHE A 95 -27.60 1.71 -5.68
C PHE A 95 -28.66 2.71 -6.19
N GLY A 96 -29.23 2.49 -7.39
CA GLY A 96 -30.15 3.45 -8.02
C GLY A 96 -29.50 4.80 -8.31
N LEU A 97 -28.20 4.82 -8.59
CA LEU A 97 -27.44 6.05 -8.83
C LEU A 97 -27.47 6.49 -10.30
N HIS A 98 -27.76 5.58 -11.23
CA HIS A 98 -27.91 5.92 -12.66
C HIS A 98 -29.08 6.85 -12.95
N ASP A 99 -30.11 6.86 -12.11
CA ASP A 99 -31.30 7.72 -12.28
C ASP A 99 -31.05 9.19 -11.84
N LYS A 100 -29.88 9.49 -11.24
CA LYS A 100 -29.54 10.83 -10.78
C LYS A 100 -28.76 11.60 -11.86
N PRO A 101 -29.25 12.76 -12.32
CA PRO A 101 -28.65 13.49 -13.46
C PRO A 101 -27.23 14.00 -13.21
N ASP A 102 -26.87 14.33 -11.95
CA ASP A 102 -25.56 14.93 -11.62
C ASP A 102 -24.49 13.90 -11.22
N TYR A 103 -24.92 12.72 -10.78
CA TYR A 103 -24.03 11.62 -10.39
C TYR A 103 -23.04 11.19 -11.49
N PRO A 104 -23.44 11.04 -12.77
CA PRO A 104 -22.51 10.62 -13.80
C PRO A 104 -21.39 11.63 -14.01
N LEU A 105 -21.63 12.94 -13.88
CA LEU A 105 -20.65 13.94 -14.32
C LEU A 105 -19.38 14.00 -13.44
N PHE A 106 -19.52 13.95 -12.11
CA PHE A 106 -18.37 13.98 -11.21
C PHE A 106 -17.48 12.75 -11.38
N LEU A 107 -18.09 11.55 -11.38
CA LEU A 107 -17.36 10.31 -11.56
C LEU A 107 -16.73 10.24 -12.93
N LEU A 108 -17.47 10.59 -13.98
CA LEU A 108 -16.98 10.60 -15.36
C LEU A 108 -15.84 11.60 -15.56
N ASN A 109 -15.85 12.77 -14.94
CA ASN A 109 -14.73 13.71 -15.08
C ASN A 109 -13.50 13.30 -14.24
N GLY A 110 -13.71 12.63 -13.10
CA GLY A 110 -12.65 12.23 -12.17
C GLY A 110 -12.08 10.82 -12.40
N PHE A 111 -12.75 9.95 -13.14
CA PHE A 111 -12.43 8.52 -13.19
C PHE A 111 -11.00 8.23 -13.66
N GLY A 112 -10.52 8.95 -14.69
CA GLY A 112 -9.13 8.82 -15.16
C GLY A 112 -8.11 9.18 -14.08
N PHE A 113 -8.35 10.28 -13.35
CA PHE A 113 -7.49 10.69 -12.24
C PHE A 113 -7.51 9.67 -11.09
N PHE A 114 -8.68 9.20 -10.68
CA PHE A 114 -8.80 8.18 -9.63
C PHE A 114 -8.12 6.87 -10.01
N THR A 115 -8.30 6.44 -11.27
CA THR A 115 -7.65 5.24 -11.81
C THR A 115 -6.13 5.39 -11.82
N TRP A 116 -5.61 6.50 -12.36
CA TRP A 116 -4.18 6.79 -12.36
C TRP A 116 -3.57 6.80 -10.95
N MET A 117 -4.22 7.47 -10.00
CA MET A 117 -3.77 7.51 -8.61
C MET A 117 -3.86 6.13 -7.95
N HIS A 118 -4.91 5.36 -8.21
CA HIS A 118 -5.08 4.01 -7.68
C HIS A 118 -3.93 3.10 -8.11
N TYR A 119 -3.61 3.06 -9.40
CA TYR A 119 -2.47 2.30 -9.92
C TYR A 119 -1.14 2.85 -9.39
N THR A 120 -0.98 4.17 -9.29
CA THR A 120 0.22 4.78 -8.69
C THR A 120 0.49 4.24 -7.29
N PHE A 121 -0.51 4.26 -6.40
CA PHE A 121 -0.34 3.78 -5.04
C PHE A 121 -0.22 2.27 -4.95
N TYR A 122 -0.84 1.53 -5.86
CA TYR A 122 -0.63 0.08 -6.02
C TYR A 122 0.85 -0.22 -6.23
N TYR A 123 1.50 0.45 -7.18
CA TYR A 123 2.94 0.32 -7.43
C TYR A 123 3.78 0.79 -6.23
N VAL A 124 3.43 1.92 -5.60
CA VAL A 124 4.14 2.40 -4.39
C VAL A 124 4.13 1.36 -3.29
N SER A 125 2.98 0.75 -3.01
CA SER A 125 2.87 -0.32 -1.99
C SER A 125 3.81 -1.48 -2.29
N ASP A 126 3.80 -1.99 -3.53
CA ASP A 126 4.65 -3.11 -3.95
C ASP A 126 6.14 -2.79 -3.84
N TRP A 127 6.56 -1.61 -4.30
CA TRP A 127 7.95 -1.16 -4.17
C TRP A 127 8.37 -0.96 -2.71
N VAL A 128 7.48 -0.43 -1.86
CA VAL A 128 7.75 -0.28 -0.42
C VAL A 128 7.91 -1.63 0.26
N LEU A 129 7.10 -2.63 -0.08
CA LEU A 129 7.24 -4.01 0.41
C LEU A 129 8.58 -4.63 -0.01
N LEU A 130 8.99 -4.41 -1.26
CA LEU A 130 10.27 -4.88 -1.77
C LEU A 130 11.45 -4.21 -1.05
N ILE A 131 11.42 -2.87 -0.90
CA ILE A 131 12.44 -2.10 -0.17
C ILE A 131 12.51 -2.54 1.30
N PHE A 132 11.36 -2.77 1.93
CA PHE A 132 11.30 -3.26 3.30
C PHE A 132 11.95 -4.65 3.44
N SER A 133 11.69 -5.55 2.50
CA SER A 133 12.31 -6.88 2.46
C SER A 133 13.83 -6.81 2.25
N LEU A 134 14.29 -5.93 1.36
CA LEU A 134 15.73 -5.67 1.15
C LEU A 134 16.40 -5.08 2.38
N GLU A 135 15.77 -4.11 3.04
CA GLU A 135 16.29 -3.50 4.28
C GLU A 135 16.48 -4.55 5.37
N ARG A 136 15.54 -5.50 5.50
CA ARG A 136 15.66 -6.63 6.42
C ARG A 136 16.84 -7.51 6.08
N LEU A 137 16.94 -7.95 4.82
CA LEU A 137 18.05 -8.81 4.40
C LEU A 137 19.41 -8.14 4.64
N MET A 138 19.53 -6.84 4.34
CA MET A 138 20.74 -6.06 4.59
C MET A 138 21.07 -5.95 6.08
N ALA A 139 20.04 -5.74 6.93
CA ALA A 139 20.22 -5.66 8.38
C ALA A 139 20.81 -6.96 8.96
N PHE A 140 20.43 -8.10 8.40
CA PHE A 140 20.94 -9.40 8.83
C PHE A 140 22.31 -9.73 8.26
N ARG A 141 22.50 -9.49 6.96
CA ARG A 141 23.74 -9.87 6.28
C ARG A 141 24.92 -8.96 6.66
N TYR A 142 24.66 -7.67 6.88
CA TYR A 142 25.70 -6.67 7.11
C TYR A 142 25.40 -5.78 8.32
N PRO A 143 25.38 -6.32 9.55
CA PRO A 143 24.95 -5.60 10.76
C PRO A 143 25.80 -4.35 11.04
N HIS A 144 27.11 -4.40 10.80
CA HIS A 144 28.01 -3.25 10.99
C HIS A 144 27.72 -2.13 9.98
N HIS A 145 27.51 -2.47 8.71
CA HIS A 145 27.22 -1.49 7.67
C HIS A 145 25.82 -0.88 7.86
N HIS A 146 24.85 -1.70 8.24
CA HIS A 146 23.48 -1.27 8.52
C HIS A 146 23.43 -0.22 9.63
N ARG A 147 24.21 -0.39 10.72
CA ARG A 147 24.29 0.59 11.81
C ARG A 147 24.73 1.97 11.31
N ARG A 148 25.59 2.04 10.29
CA ARG A 148 26.06 3.30 9.68
C ARG A 148 24.99 3.92 8.76
N ILE A 149 24.30 3.11 7.95
CA ILE A 149 23.21 3.59 7.08
C ILE A 149 22.02 4.10 7.89
N ARG A 150 21.74 3.48 9.04
CA ARG A 150 20.57 3.76 9.87
C ARG A 150 20.46 5.20 10.38
N SER A 151 21.52 6.01 10.34
CA SER A 151 21.45 7.44 10.67
C SER A 151 20.78 8.31 9.61
N ARG A 152 20.44 7.75 8.43
CA ARG A 152 20.01 8.49 7.25
C ARG A 152 18.50 8.45 7.00
N LEU A 153 17.69 8.90 7.97
CA LEU A 153 16.23 8.97 7.83
C LEU A 153 15.77 9.77 6.60
N ASN A 154 16.42 10.91 6.34
CA ASN A 154 16.08 11.76 5.20
C ASN A 154 16.24 11.04 3.86
N TRP A 155 17.19 10.10 3.76
CA TRP A 155 17.39 9.31 2.54
C TRP A 155 16.29 8.29 2.33
N THR A 156 15.74 7.69 3.40
CA THR A 156 14.57 6.81 3.28
C THR A 156 13.34 7.59 2.86
N ALA A 157 13.12 8.79 3.43
CA ALA A 157 12.02 9.65 3.01
C ALA A 157 12.18 10.09 1.53
N LEU A 158 13.38 10.48 1.12
CA LEU A 158 13.68 10.81 -0.28
C LEU A 158 13.46 9.62 -1.21
N LEU A 159 13.86 8.41 -0.79
CA LEU A 159 13.63 7.18 -1.56
C LEU A 159 12.13 6.91 -1.73
N LEU A 160 11.32 7.11 -0.69
CA LEU A 160 9.86 6.96 -0.79
C LEU A 160 9.26 7.97 -1.79
N VAL A 161 9.67 9.25 -1.71
CA VAL A 161 9.23 10.27 -2.67
C VAL A 161 9.64 9.90 -4.10
N ALA A 162 10.88 9.44 -4.29
CA ALA A 162 11.38 9.01 -5.59
C ALA A 162 10.58 7.81 -6.15
N VAL A 163 10.27 6.83 -5.31
CA VAL A 163 9.42 5.68 -5.67
C VAL A 163 8.01 6.14 -6.06
N THR A 164 7.42 7.08 -5.32
CA THR A 164 6.11 7.64 -5.65
C THR A 164 6.13 8.36 -6.99
N VAL A 165 7.10 9.24 -7.23
CA VAL A 165 7.22 9.97 -8.50
C VAL A 165 7.41 9.00 -9.67
N LEU A 166 8.31 8.01 -9.53
CA LEU A 166 8.54 7.01 -10.57
C LEU A 166 7.27 6.19 -10.84
N SER A 167 6.54 5.78 -9.80
CA SER A 167 5.29 5.03 -9.94
C SER A 167 4.21 5.87 -10.64
N SER A 168 4.10 7.16 -10.31
CA SER A 168 3.19 8.10 -10.97
C SER A 168 3.48 8.26 -12.45
N LEU A 169 4.76 8.34 -12.83
CA LEU A 169 5.19 8.43 -14.22
C LEU A 169 4.94 7.13 -14.99
N LEU A 170 5.20 5.98 -14.36
CA LEU A 170 4.93 4.67 -14.95
C LEU A 170 3.44 4.43 -15.21
N CYS A 171 2.55 5.01 -14.41
CA CYS A 171 1.10 4.86 -14.58
C CYS A 171 0.46 5.94 -15.46
N LEU A 172 1.24 6.89 -15.99
CA LEU A 172 0.71 8.08 -16.65
C LEU A 172 -0.15 7.76 -17.88
N GLU A 173 0.09 6.61 -18.51
CA GLU A 173 -0.70 6.08 -19.64
C GLU A 173 -2.20 6.11 -19.33
N HIS A 174 -2.63 5.56 -18.18
CA HIS A 174 -4.05 5.47 -17.84
C HIS A 174 -4.74 6.84 -17.76
N LEU A 175 -4.01 7.86 -17.32
CA LEU A 175 -4.51 9.23 -17.25
C LEU A 175 -4.70 9.80 -18.65
N VAL A 176 -3.66 9.67 -19.49
CA VAL A 176 -3.63 10.20 -20.86
C VAL A 176 -4.68 9.50 -21.72
N TRP A 177 -4.77 8.18 -21.63
CA TRP A 177 -5.73 7.37 -22.36
C TRP A 177 -7.16 7.80 -22.04
N TYR A 178 -7.48 7.90 -20.74
CA TYR A 178 -8.82 8.28 -20.29
C TYR A 178 -9.25 9.66 -20.79
N TYR A 179 -8.39 10.67 -20.62
CA TYR A 179 -8.73 12.04 -21.04
C TYR A 179 -8.67 12.25 -22.55
N HIS A 180 -8.00 11.38 -23.30
CA HIS A 180 -8.10 11.37 -24.76
C HIS A 180 -9.40 10.70 -25.24
N TRP A 181 -9.85 9.65 -24.56
CA TRP A 181 -11.12 8.99 -24.86
C TRP A 181 -12.33 9.86 -24.49
N LEU A 182 -12.28 10.54 -23.33
CA LEU A 182 -13.42 11.25 -22.74
C LEU A 182 -14.17 12.22 -23.68
N PRO A 183 -13.52 13.07 -24.50
CA PRO A 183 -14.21 13.96 -25.44
C PRO A 183 -14.88 13.22 -26.60
N ASN A 184 -14.43 12.00 -26.92
CA ASN A 184 -14.88 11.21 -28.06
C ASN A 184 -15.85 10.09 -27.65
N ARG A 185 -16.29 10.05 -26.39
CA ARG A 185 -17.13 8.98 -25.85
C ARG A 185 -18.49 8.81 -26.54
N GLU A 186 -18.98 9.86 -27.22
CA GLU A 186 -20.24 9.84 -27.96
C GLU A 186 -20.09 9.25 -29.38
N GLN A 187 -18.86 8.99 -29.84
CA GLN A 187 -18.61 8.40 -31.14
C GLN A 187 -18.75 6.88 -31.06
N ASP A 188 -19.61 6.29 -31.90
CA ASP A 188 -19.87 4.84 -31.95
C ASP A 188 -18.60 3.98 -32.15
N SER A 189 -17.58 4.55 -32.82
CA SER A 189 -16.28 3.92 -33.05
C SER A 189 -15.15 4.90 -32.76
N TYR A 190 -14.70 4.95 -31.51
CA TYR A 190 -13.50 5.69 -31.14
C TYR A 190 -12.25 4.89 -31.56
N GLU A 191 -11.49 5.44 -32.50
CA GLU A 191 -10.17 4.91 -32.88
C GLU A 191 -9.08 5.72 -32.17
N ALA A 192 -8.40 5.09 -31.21
CA ALA A 192 -7.26 5.71 -30.54
C ALA A 192 -6.09 5.91 -31.53
N PRO A 193 -5.35 7.03 -31.43
CA PRO A 193 -4.22 7.27 -32.31
C PRO A 193 -3.11 6.22 -32.10
N LEU A 194 -2.38 5.90 -33.16
CA LEU A 194 -1.38 4.82 -33.17
C LEU A 194 -0.32 4.93 -32.05
N TRP A 195 0.06 6.14 -31.67
CA TRP A 195 1.03 6.35 -30.57
C TRP A 195 0.45 5.94 -29.21
N LEU A 196 -0.85 6.17 -28.98
CA LEU A 196 -1.53 5.85 -27.73
C LEU A 196 -1.78 4.34 -27.64
N THR A 197 -2.18 3.70 -28.74
CA THR A 197 -2.34 2.24 -28.80
C THR A 197 -1.02 1.50 -28.58
N ASN A 198 0.09 2.05 -29.11
CA ASN A 198 1.42 1.49 -28.86
C ASN A 198 1.85 1.66 -27.41
N TRP A 199 1.51 2.79 -26.78
CA TRP A 199 1.79 3.02 -25.36
C TRP A 199 0.96 2.07 -24.48
N ASP A 200 -0.35 1.98 -24.68
CA ASP A 200 -1.23 1.05 -23.97
C ASP A 200 -0.72 -0.40 -24.08
N ALA A 201 -0.33 -0.84 -25.27
CA ALA A 201 0.23 -2.18 -25.48
C ALA A 201 1.56 -2.39 -24.71
N MET A 202 2.39 -1.35 -24.58
CA MET A 202 3.61 -1.39 -23.78
C MET A 202 3.29 -1.40 -22.28
N GLN A 203 2.33 -0.59 -21.84
CA GLN A 203 1.88 -0.48 -20.46
C GLN A 203 1.28 -1.79 -19.97
N THR A 204 0.39 -2.40 -20.77
CA THR A 204 -0.21 -3.71 -20.47
C THR A 204 0.87 -4.78 -20.24
N ARG A 205 1.93 -4.80 -21.06
CA ARG A 205 3.06 -5.74 -20.85
C ARG A 205 3.80 -5.42 -19.55
N ALA A 206 4.02 -4.14 -19.25
CA ALA A 206 4.66 -3.71 -18.02
C ALA A 206 3.84 -4.11 -16.79
N ASP A 207 2.52 -3.92 -16.81
CA ASP A 207 1.59 -4.26 -15.72
C ASP A 207 1.54 -5.76 -15.41
N ILE A 208 2.00 -6.61 -16.33
CA ILE A 208 2.16 -8.06 -16.11
C ILE A 208 3.57 -8.37 -15.62
N VAL A 209 4.59 -7.82 -16.29
CA VAL A 209 6.00 -8.13 -15.99
C VAL A 209 6.39 -7.62 -14.60
N PHE A 210 5.94 -6.43 -14.19
CA PHE A 210 6.33 -5.85 -12.91
C PHE A 210 5.82 -6.65 -11.71
N PRO A 211 4.53 -7.02 -11.59
CA PRO A 211 4.07 -7.86 -10.48
C PRO A 211 4.74 -9.23 -10.44
N VAL A 212 4.98 -9.87 -11.61
CA VAL A 212 5.73 -11.14 -11.68
C VAL A 212 7.15 -10.97 -11.14
N LEU A 213 7.85 -9.92 -11.57
CA LEU A 213 9.20 -9.62 -11.12
C LEU A 213 9.22 -9.31 -9.61
N THR A 214 8.28 -8.49 -9.12
CA THR A 214 8.13 -8.16 -7.70
C THR A 214 7.90 -9.42 -6.87
N ALA A 215 6.97 -10.28 -7.28
CA ALA A 215 6.70 -11.54 -6.60
C ALA A 215 7.94 -12.46 -6.58
N ALA A 216 8.65 -12.58 -7.69
CA ALA A 216 9.88 -13.37 -7.78
C ALA A 216 10.98 -12.80 -6.86
N CYS A 217 11.19 -11.48 -6.88
CA CYS A 217 12.15 -10.81 -6.01
C CYS A 217 11.81 -11.00 -4.53
N LEU A 218 10.54 -10.81 -4.14
CA LEU A 218 10.06 -11.04 -2.78
C LEU A 218 10.30 -12.51 -2.36
N LEU A 219 10.02 -13.48 -3.23
CA LEU A 219 10.27 -14.89 -2.95
C LEU A 219 11.76 -15.15 -2.68
N VAL A 220 12.63 -14.66 -3.56
CA VAL A 220 14.09 -14.87 -3.48
C VAL A 220 14.67 -14.21 -2.23
N ILE A 221 14.30 -12.95 -1.96
CA ILE A 221 14.80 -12.19 -0.80
C ILE A 221 14.38 -12.87 0.51
N ASN A 222 13.10 -13.23 0.62
CA ASN A 222 12.58 -13.83 1.86
C ASN A 222 13.04 -15.26 2.06
N THR A 223 13.17 -16.06 0.99
CA THR A 223 13.80 -17.39 1.07
C THR A 223 15.25 -17.27 1.52
N SER A 224 16.00 -16.31 0.97
CA SER A 224 17.38 -16.04 1.39
C SER A 224 17.47 -15.66 2.87
N LEU A 225 16.55 -14.82 3.34
CA LEU A 225 16.45 -14.45 4.75
C LEU A 225 16.15 -15.66 5.64
N LEU A 226 15.18 -16.50 5.28
CA LEU A 226 14.83 -17.72 6.03
C LEU A 226 16.00 -18.69 6.12
N VAL A 227 16.72 -18.92 5.02
CA VAL A 227 17.92 -19.76 5.00
C VAL A 227 18.99 -19.19 5.92
N TYR A 228 19.20 -17.86 5.89
CA TYR A 228 20.14 -17.19 6.77
C TYR A 228 19.77 -17.33 8.25
N LEU A 229 18.50 -17.07 8.60
CA LEU A 229 17.99 -17.20 9.96
C LEU A 229 18.12 -18.64 10.48
N LYS A 230 17.75 -19.64 9.67
CA LYS A 230 17.91 -21.05 10.01
C LYS A 230 19.37 -21.40 10.31
N ARG A 231 20.30 -20.97 9.45
CA ARG A 231 21.74 -21.20 9.65
C ARG A 231 22.23 -20.57 10.95
N ARG A 232 21.80 -19.35 11.25
CA ARG A 232 22.16 -18.64 12.50
C ARG A 232 21.61 -19.34 13.75
N LEU A 233 20.36 -19.82 13.71
CA LEU A 233 19.75 -20.55 14.81
C LEU A 233 20.47 -21.88 15.07
N LEU A 234 20.82 -22.62 14.01
CA LEU A 234 21.59 -23.85 14.12
C LEU A 234 23.00 -23.60 14.69
N PHE A 235 23.67 -22.55 14.23
CA PHE A 235 24.99 -22.17 14.75
C PHE A 235 24.92 -21.79 16.24
N SER A 236 23.90 -21.02 16.65
CA SER A 236 23.69 -20.66 18.05
C SER A 236 23.40 -21.88 18.94
N ALA A 237 22.58 -22.82 18.44
CA ALA A 237 22.31 -24.07 19.14
C ALA A 237 23.57 -24.94 19.30
N SER A 238 24.41 -25.00 18.26
CA SER A 238 25.70 -25.71 18.31
C SER A 238 26.63 -25.10 19.35
N PHE A 239 26.78 -23.77 19.38
CA PHE A 239 27.62 -23.10 20.37
C PHE A 239 27.14 -23.32 21.80
N ARG A 240 25.81 -23.30 22.01
CA ARG A 240 25.20 -23.58 23.32
C ARG A 240 25.45 -25.03 23.78
N ARG A 241 25.47 -25.99 22.86
CA ARG A 241 25.86 -27.38 23.19
C ARG A 241 27.34 -27.50 23.55
N SER A 242 28.23 -26.80 22.83
CA SER A 242 29.67 -26.82 23.14
C SER A 242 30.01 -26.17 24.49
N THR A 243 29.26 -25.15 24.91
CA THR A 243 29.47 -24.49 26.22
C THR A 243 28.83 -25.24 27.38
N LEU A 244 27.74 -25.98 27.15
CA LEU A 244 27.07 -26.77 28.18
C LEU A 244 27.62 -28.20 28.33
N SER A 245 28.55 -28.64 27.47
CA SER A 245 29.25 -29.89 27.69
C SER A 245 30.11 -29.75 28.95
N PRO A 246 29.70 -30.34 30.09
CA PRO A 246 30.44 -30.20 31.33
C PRO A 246 31.80 -30.84 31.09
N LYS A 247 32.87 -30.06 31.23
CA LYS A 247 34.21 -30.64 31.32
C LYS A 247 34.13 -31.64 32.49
N PRO A 248 34.33 -32.96 32.27
CA PRO A 248 34.22 -33.94 33.32
C PRO A 248 35.13 -33.47 34.44
N SER A 249 34.53 -33.17 35.58
CA SER A 249 35.24 -32.66 36.74
C SER A 249 36.35 -33.64 37.06
N THR A 250 37.57 -33.29 36.69
CA THR A 250 38.76 -33.92 37.21
C THR A 250 38.59 -33.84 38.72
N ALA A 251 38.41 -34.99 39.36
CA ALA A 251 38.07 -35.11 40.77
C ALA A 251 38.94 -34.14 41.58
N LEU A 252 38.28 -33.20 42.27
CA LEU A 252 38.97 -32.30 43.17
C LEU A 252 39.67 -33.14 44.25
N PRO A 253 40.94 -32.90 44.54
CA PRO A 253 41.61 -33.50 45.69
C PRO A 253 40.88 -33.07 46.98
N PRO A 254 40.72 -33.98 47.96
CA PRO A 254 39.80 -33.82 49.10
C PRO A 254 40.10 -32.70 50.12
N ASP A 255 41.24 -31.99 50.07
CA ASP A 255 41.69 -31.17 51.22
C ASP A 255 41.74 -29.65 50.99
N GLY A 256 40.96 -29.10 50.05
CA GLY A 256 40.92 -27.66 49.78
C GLY A 256 39.95 -26.87 50.67
N PRO A 257 40.34 -25.72 51.25
CA PRO A 257 39.46 -24.88 52.06
C PRO A 257 38.27 -24.34 51.24
N ALA A 258 37.09 -24.28 51.87
CA ALA A 258 35.82 -23.96 51.24
C ALA A 258 35.87 -22.67 50.38
N PRO A 259 35.47 -22.73 49.10
CA PRO A 259 35.49 -21.55 48.23
C PRO A 259 34.46 -20.52 48.71
N THR A 260 34.98 -19.33 49.02
CA THR A 260 34.20 -18.19 49.51
C THR A 260 33.21 -17.69 48.45
N ALA A 261 31.98 -17.40 48.89
CA ALA A 261 30.81 -17.02 48.08
C ALA A 261 30.98 -15.81 47.13
N ARG A 262 32.11 -15.09 47.17
CA ARG A 262 32.39 -13.93 46.31
C ARG A 262 32.61 -14.27 44.84
N HIS A 263 33.01 -15.50 44.48
CA HIS A 263 33.29 -15.84 43.09
C HIS A 263 32.01 -15.92 42.22
N TRP A 264 30.86 -16.26 42.80
CA TRP A 264 29.59 -16.39 42.05
C TRP A 264 29.01 -15.06 41.57
N LEU A 265 29.28 -13.96 42.28
CA LEU A 265 28.78 -12.63 41.89
C LEU A 265 29.53 -12.03 40.69
N ARG A 266 30.77 -12.48 40.41
CA ARG A 266 31.58 -11.93 39.30
C ARG A 266 31.17 -12.44 37.92
N ASN A 267 30.43 -13.56 37.85
CA ASN A 267 30.00 -14.17 36.58
C ASN A 267 28.56 -13.81 36.14
N ARG A 268 27.90 -12.86 36.81
CA ARG A 268 26.57 -12.37 36.40
C ARG A 268 26.47 -11.58 35.08
N PRO A 269 27.50 -10.87 34.55
CA PRO A 269 27.28 -9.98 33.39
C PRO A 269 26.98 -10.75 32.08
N ILE A 270 27.31 -12.04 31.97
CA ILE A 270 27.13 -12.82 30.75
C ILE A 270 25.67 -13.27 30.56
N ALA A 271 24.93 -13.49 31.66
CA ALA A 271 23.52 -13.91 31.59
C ALA A 271 22.59 -12.77 31.14
N GLU A 272 22.97 -11.52 31.44
CA GLU A 272 22.17 -10.33 31.09
C GLU A 272 22.29 -9.98 29.60
N GLU A 273 23.48 -10.19 29.01
CA GLU A 273 23.75 -10.00 27.58
C GLU A 273 23.00 -11.03 26.70
N ALA A 274 22.78 -12.25 27.19
CA ALA A 274 21.97 -13.26 26.52
C ALA A 274 20.48 -12.87 26.41
N SER A 275 19.96 -12.01 27.30
CA SER A 275 18.55 -11.57 27.27
C SER A 275 18.26 -10.56 26.16
N GLN A 276 19.27 -9.83 25.66
CA GLN A 276 19.12 -8.86 24.58
C GLN A 276 18.98 -9.49 23.18
N ILE A 277 19.12 -10.81 23.05
CA ILE A 277 18.94 -11.54 21.79
C ILE A 277 17.45 -11.80 21.47
N GLY A 278 16.56 -11.73 22.47
CA GLY A 278 15.11 -11.99 22.34
C GLY A 278 14.25 -11.04 21.47
N PRO A 279 14.56 -9.74 21.24
CA PRO A 279 13.62 -8.83 20.59
C PRO A 279 13.59 -8.94 19.06
N ASN A 280 14.55 -9.60 18.40
CA ASN A 280 14.61 -9.66 16.94
C ASN A 280 13.69 -10.74 16.33
N ILE A 281 13.41 -11.82 17.06
CA ILE A 281 12.61 -12.96 16.55
C ILE A 281 11.20 -12.52 16.14
N ASN A 282 10.60 -11.58 16.89
CA ASN A 282 9.26 -11.08 16.59
C ASN A 282 9.19 -10.32 15.26
N MET A 283 10.31 -9.73 14.82
CA MET A 283 10.35 -8.98 13.57
C MET A 283 10.44 -9.88 12.34
N ASP A 284 11.12 -11.03 12.47
CA ASP A 284 11.27 -11.99 11.39
C ASP A 284 9.96 -12.73 11.14
N VAL A 285 9.28 -13.13 12.23
CA VAL A 285 7.94 -13.70 12.17
C VAL A 285 6.97 -12.72 11.50
N LEU A 286 7.08 -11.43 11.83
CA LEU A 286 6.26 -10.40 11.20
C LEU A 286 6.46 -10.34 9.68
N LEU A 287 7.71 -10.31 9.22
CA LEU A 287 8.02 -10.25 7.80
C LEU A 287 7.51 -11.51 7.08
N LEU A 288 7.73 -12.68 7.67
CA LEU A 288 7.22 -13.94 7.12
C LEU A 288 5.69 -13.92 7.01
N GLY A 289 5.01 -13.34 8.00
CA GLY A 289 3.56 -13.12 7.97
C GLY A 289 3.11 -12.22 6.82
N CYS A 290 3.76 -11.06 6.63
CA CYS A 290 3.43 -10.14 5.52
C CYS A 290 3.69 -10.79 4.15
N VAL A 291 4.75 -11.57 4.02
CA VAL A 291 5.10 -12.25 2.76
C VAL A 291 4.15 -13.40 2.46
N ALA A 292 3.81 -14.19 3.48
CA ALA A 292 2.79 -15.24 3.35
C ALA A 292 1.45 -14.63 2.96
N LEU A 293 1.05 -13.52 3.60
CA LEU A 293 -0.16 -12.78 3.22
C LEU A 293 -0.09 -12.34 1.76
N TYR A 294 0.99 -11.67 1.33
CA TYR A 294 1.18 -11.23 -0.06
C TYR A 294 1.04 -12.39 -1.06
N PHE A 295 1.70 -13.53 -0.82
CA PHE A 295 1.56 -14.68 -1.72
C PHE A 295 0.15 -15.27 -1.71
N LEU A 296 -0.54 -15.29 -0.58
CA LEU A 296 -1.91 -15.79 -0.52
C LEU A 296 -2.89 -14.87 -1.25
N THR A 297 -2.66 -13.55 -1.20
CA THR A 297 -3.62 -12.56 -1.70
C THR A 297 -3.32 -12.03 -3.09
N GLN A 298 -2.05 -11.80 -3.42
CA GLN A 298 -1.62 -11.15 -4.67
C GLN A 298 -1.20 -12.14 -5.75
N PHE A 299 -0.62 -13.30 -5.38
CA PHE A 299 -0.18 -14.28 -6.37
C PHE A 299 -1.31 -14.78 -7.29
N PRO A 300 -2.55 -15.02 -6.79
CA PRO A 300 -3.67 -15.36 -7.66
C PRO A 300 -3.97 -14.26 -8.71
N ALA A 301 -3.85 -12.98 -8.34
CA ALA A 301 -4.03 -11.86 -9.26
C ALA A 301 -2.94 -11.81 -10.33
N VAL A 302 -1.68 -12.07 -9.94
CA VAL A 302 -0.57 -12.18 -10.91
C VAL A 302 -0.82 -13.29 -11.92
N ILE A 303 -1.22 -14.48 -11.45
CA ILE A 303 -1.56 -15.61 -12.32
C ILE A 303 -2.73 -15.23 -13.25
N PHE A 304 -3.77 -14.61 -12.69
CA PHE A 304 -4.95 -14.19 -13.43
C PHE A 304 -4.60 -13.22 -14.57
N ASN A 305 -3.82 -12.19 -14.28
CA ASN A 305 -3.39 -11.20 -15.28
C ASN A 305 -2.56 -11.85 -16.41
N VAL A 306 -1.72 -12.84 -16.09
CA VAL A 306 -0.98 -13.60 -17.11
C VAL A 306 -1.94 -14.40 -18.00
N PHE A 307 -2.93 -15.08 -17.41
CA PHE A 307 -3.92 -15.82 -18.20
C PHE A 307 -4.80 -14.89 -19.05
N GLU A 308 -5.22 -13.75 -18.51
CA GLU A 308 -5.97 -12.74 -19.24
C GLU A 308 -5.17 -12.22 -20.44
N TYR A 309 -3.88 -11.93 -20.25
CA TYR A 309 -2.99 -11.53 -21.34
C TYR A 309 -2.82 -12.61 -22.43
N LEU A 310 -2.63 -13.88 -22.04
CA LEU A 310 -2.52 -15.00 -22.98
C LEU A 310 -3.84 -15.32 -23.69
N SER A 311 -4.97 -14.94 -23.09
CA SER A 311 -6.30 -15.08 -23.68
C SER A 311 -6.58 -13.98 -24.71
N GLY A 312 -5.91 -12.83 -24.59
CA GLY A 312 -6.01 -11.70 -25.51
C GLY A 312 -5.28 -11.93 -26.85
N PRO A 313 -5.64 -11.15 -27.89
CA PRO A 313 -4.85 -11.07 -29.11
C PRO A 313 -3.41 -10.62 -28.82
N PRO A 314 -2.39 -11.16 -29.51
CA PRO A 314 -2.47 -12.09 -30.65
C PRO A 314 -2.48 -13.59 -30.26
N HIS A 315 -2.35 -13.92 -28.97
CA HIS A 315 -2.05 -15.28 -28.54
C HIS A 315 -3.28 -16.19 -28.56
N CYS A 316 -4.43 -15.71 -28.06
CA CYS A 316 -5.72 -16.41 -28.07
C CYS A 316 -5.63 -17.90 -27.71
N GLN A 317 -4.78 -18.25 -26.74
CA GLN A 317 -4.43 -19.65 -26.42
C GLN A 317 -5.51 -20.37 -25.59
N LEU A 318 -6.43 -19.62 -24.98
CA LEU A 318 -7.47 -20.16 -24.12
C LEU A 318 -8.76 -20.45 -24.90
N SER A 319 -9.31 -21.65 -24.71
CA SER A 319 -10.63 -22.03 -25.21
C SER A 319 -11.74 -21.19 -24.58
N ASP A 320 -12.91 -21.14 -25.22
CA ASP A 320 -14.06 -20.36 -24.75
C ASP A 320 -14.46 -20.71 -23.30
N GLY A 321 -14.40 -22.00 -22.94
CA GLY A 321 -14.64 -22.45 -21.57
C GLY A 321 -13.67 -21.84 -20.55
N GLY A 322 -12.40 -21.68 -20.93
CA GLY A 322 -11.40 -21.03 -20.08
C GLY A 322 -11.72 -19.54 -19.83
N ARG A 323 -12.17 -18.82 -20.86
CA ARG A 323 -12.51 -17.39 -20.73
C ARG A 323 -13.72 -17.17 -19.81
N SER A 324 -14.71 -18.06 -19.87
CA SER A 324 -15.87 -18.01 -18.97
C SER A 324 -15.46 -18.24 -17.51
N VAL A 325 -14.55 -19.20 -17.26
CA VAL A 325 -14.00 -19.44 -15.91
C VAL A 325 -13.20 -18.23 -15.42
N LEU A 326 -12.37 -17.61 -16.27
CA LEU A 326 -11.64 -16.40 -15.90
C LEU A 326 -12.59 -15.26 -15.53
N ARG A 327 -13.62 -14.99 -16.33
CA ARG A 327 -14.63 -13.96 -16.00
C ARG A 327 -15.32 -14.23 -14.66
N TRP A 328 -15.63 -15.50 -14.37
CA TRP A 328 -16.23 -15.88 -13.09
C TRP A 328 -15.28 -15.70 -11.90
N LEU A 329 -13.99 -16.01 -12.07
CA LEU A 329 -12.96 -15.88 -11.02
C LEU A 329 -12.51 -14.44 -10.78
N GLN A 330 -12.62 -13.56 -11.77
CA GLN A 330 -12.09 -12.20 -11.71
C GLN A 330 -12.52 -11.42 -10.46
N PRO A 331 -13.81 -11.34 -10.08
CA PRO A 331 -14.24 -10.59 -8.90
C PRO A 331 -13.68 -11.17 -7.60
N ILE A 332 -13.52 -12.50 -7.53
CA ILE A 332 -12.98 -13.20 -6.36
C ILE A 332 -11.49 -12.87 -6.21
N VAL A 333 -10.73 -12.99 -7.30
CA VAL A 333 -9.30 -12.72 -7.32
C VAL A 333 -9.00 -11.24 -7.00
N GLN A 334 -9.78 -10.31 -7.58
CA GLN A 334 -9.66 -8.88 -7.27
C GLN A 334 -10.04 -8.58 -5.82
N THR A 335 -11.09 -9.20 -5.28
CA THR A 335 -11.44 -9.01 -3.86
C THR A 335 -10.35 -9.57 -2.95
N LEU A 336 -9.77 -10.71 -3.31
CA LEU A 336 -8.69 -11.34 -2.58
C LEU A 336 -7.42 -10.47 -2.58
N SER A 337 -7.09 -9.77 -3.67
CA SER A 337 -5.96 -8.83 -3.69
C SER A 337 -6.18 -7.64 -2.76
N LEU A 338 -7.43 -7.16 -2.61
CA LEU A 338 -7.77 -6.09 -1.64
C LEU A 338 -7.62 -6.52 -0.18
N VAL A 339 -7.71 -7.83 0.11
CA VAL A 339 -7.41 -8.37 1.45
C VAL A 339 -5.97 -8.07 1.85
N ASN A 340 -5.02 -8.02 0.91
CA ASN A 340 -3.62 -7.69 1.20
C ASN A 340 -3.48 -6.35 1.93
N TYR A 341 -4.14 -5.31 1.40
CA TYR A 341 -4.03 -3.94 1.92
C TYR A 341 -4.78 -3.75 3.25
N SER A 342 -5.86 -4.50 3.45
CA SER A 342 -6.66 -4.44 4.68
C SER A 342 -6.12 -5.32 5.81
N ALA A 343 -5.46 -6.44 5.50
CA ALA A 343 -4.99 -7.39 6.51
C ALA A 343 -3.58 -7.10 7.03
N ASN A 344 -2.82 -6.19 6.42
CA ASN A 344 -1.47 -5.82 6.88
C ASN A 344 -1.44 -5.41 8.37
N PHE A 345 -2.40 -4.63 8.85
CA PHE A 345 -2.48 -4.28 10.28
C PHE A 345 -2.76 -5.49 11.19
N LEU A 346 -3.54 -6.48 10.74
CA LEU A 346 -3.81 -7.69 11.52
C LEU A 346 -2.52 -8.48 11.73
N VAL A 347 -1.67 -8.54 10.70
CA VAL A 347 -0.35 -9.15 10.79
C VAL A 347 0.53 -8.37 11.80
N TYR A 348 0.53 -7.04 11.76
CA TYR A 348 1.25 -6.22 12.74
C TYR A 348 0.74 -6.42 14.18
N ALA A 349 -0.57 -6.42 14.38
CA ALA A 349 -1.21 -6.60 15.67
C ALA A 349 -1.04 -8.02 16.24
N GLY A 350 -1.14 -9.04 15.38
CA GLY A 350 -1.03 -10.44 15.76
C GLY A 350 0.40 -10.84 16.13
N LEU A 351 1.38 -10.39 15.35
CA LEU A 351 2.76 -10.90 15.43
C LEU A 351 3.70 -10.02 16.29
N ASN A 352 3.36 -8.75 16.52
CA ASN A 352 4.20 -7.85 17.32
C ASN A 352 3.54 -7.48 18.66
N ARG A 353 3.99 -8.14 19.74
CA ARG A 353 3.49 -7.90 21.12
C ARG A 353 3.54 -6.44 21.55
N LYS A 354 4.63 -5.73 21.20
CA LYS A 354 4.79 -4.31 21.56
C LYS A 354 3.78 -3.45 20.81
N TYR A 355 3.60 -3.72 19.53
CA TYR A 355 2.61 -3.02 18.71
C TYR A 355 1.20 -3.25 19.25
N ARG A 356 0.87 -4.49 19.63
CA ARG A 356 -0.42 -4.84 20.24
C ARG A 356 -0.69 -4.08 21.53
N GLN A 357 0.29 -4.01 22.44
CA GLN A 357 0.15 -3.26 23.69
C GLN A 357 -0.11 -1.77 23.45
N LEU A 358 0.63 -1.15 22.52
CA LEU A 358 0.45 0.25 22.17
C LEU A 358 -0.90 0.51 21.48
N SER A 359 -1.36 -0.42 20.65
CA SER A 359 -2.68 -0.34 20.00
C SER A 359 -3.81 -0.44 21.03
N LEU A 360 -3.70 -1.35 21.99
CA LEU A 360 -4.66 -1.47 23.10
C LEU A 360 -4.63 -0.24 24.00
N GLU A 361 -3.47 0.35 24.26
CA GLU A 361 -3.37 1.59 25.03
C GLU A 361 -4.08 2.76 24.33
N LEU A 362 -3.91 2.86 23.00
CA LEU A 362 -4.60 3.85 22.16
C LEU A 362 -6.12 3.65 22.15
N LEU A 363 -6.59 2.42 21.96
CA LEU A 363 -8.01 2.11 21.83
C LEU A 363 -8.75 2.11 23.18
N CYS A 364 -8.10 1.66 24.25
CA CYS A 364 -8.72 1.52 25.58
C CYS A 364 -8.48 2.73 26.50
N GLY A 365 -7.76 3.77 26.06
CA GLY A 365 -7.54 5.00 26.85
C GLY A 365 -6.79 4.80 28.17
N ARG A 366 -6.11 3.67 28.37
CA ARG A 366 -5.47 3.28 29.65
C ARG A 366 -4.10 3.96 29.90
N GLY A 367 -3.95 5.21 29.47
CA GLY A 367 -2.69 5.94 29.33
C GLY A 367 -2.00 6.45 30.61
N LYS A 368 -2.27 5.91 31.80
CA LYS A 368 -1.65 6.40 33.06
C LYS A 368 -0.52 5.53 33.61
N GLY A 369 -0.41 4.26 33.22
CA GLY A 369 0.59 3.34 33.78
C GLY A 369 1.88 3.19 32.98
N TYR A 370 1.80 3.26 31.64
CA TYR A 370 2.87 2.79 30.76
C TYR A 370 3.98 3.83 30.51
N HIS A 371 3.68 5.12 30.72
CA HIS A 371 4.66 6.18 30.52
C HIS A 371 5.86 6.06 31.47
N SER A 372 5.67 5.43 32.64
CA SER A 372 6.77 5.14 33.57
C SER A 372 7.67 4.01 33.06
N GLU A 373 7.10 2.95 32.48
CA GLU A 373 7.87 1.85 31.89
C GLU A 373 8.56 2.26 30.59
N LEU A 374 7.90 3.00 29.70
CA LEU A 374 8.52 3.47 28.46
C LEU A 374 9.71 4.40 28.73
N ASN A 375 9.58 5.27 29.73
CA ASN A 375 10.70 6.08 30.21
C ASN A 375 11.80 5.19 30.78
N ARG A 376 11.47 4.13 31.55
CA ARG A 376 12.44 3.16 32.06
C ARG A 376 13.21 2.42 30.95
N TRP A 377 12.54 2.06 29.85
CA TRP A 377 13.17 1.41 28.70
C TRP A 377 14.07 2.37 27.90
N ASN A 378 13.75 3.66 27.86
CA ASN A 378 14.56 4.68 27.18
C ASN A 378 15.67 5.25 28.08
N SER A 379 15.52 5.21 29.41
CA SER A 379 16.43 5.82 30.38
C SER A 379 17.57 4.91 30.84
N ASN A 380 17.76 3.74 30.23
CA ASN A 380 18.98 2.94 30.37
C ASN A 380 19.89 3.14 29.14
N PRO A 381 20.60 4.30 29.01
CA PRO A 381 21.68 4.44 28.06
C PRO A 381 22.91 3.73 28.61
N THR A 382 23.08 2.45 28.32
CA THR A 382 24.33 1.73 28.63
C THR A 382 25.47 2.05 27.65
N THR A 383 25.36 3.11 26.84
CA THR A 383 26.45 3.57 25.96
C THR A 383 26.63 5.08 26.08
N PRO A 384 27.81 5.57 26.52
CA PRO A 384 28.09 7.00 26.76
C PRO A 384 28.01 7.94 25.54
N ASP A 385 27.94 7.44 24.31
CA ASP A 385 28.15 8.25 23.09
C ASP A 385 26.88 8.88 22.45
N GLN A 386 25.75 9.01 23.17
CA GLN A 386 24.48 9.50 22.57
C GLN A 386 23.90 10.82 23.11
N ALA A 387 24.71 11.64 23.81
CA ALA A 387 24.20 12.82 24.52
C ALA A 387 23.84 14.07 23.66
N GLU A 388 24.17 14.16 22.37
CA GLU A 388 24.20 15.47 21.68
C GLU A 388 23.01 15.88 20.78
N MET A 389 21.85 15.18 20.75
CA MET A 389 20.77 15.56 19.80
C MET A 389 19.33 15.73 20.34
N PRO A 390 19.04 16.51 21.41
CA PRO A 390 17.66 16.74 21.86
C PRO A 390 16.98 17.99 21.26
N LEU A 391 17.71 19.07 20.90
CA LEU A 391 17.09 20.39 20.65
C LEU A 391 16.37 20.53 19.30
N LEU A 392 16.83 19.85 18.25
CA LEU A 392 16.21 19.89 16.92
C LEU A 392 14.91 19.05 16.82
N ARG A 393 14.63 18.20 17.82
CA ARG A 393 13.47 17.31 17.85
C ARG A 393 12.19 17.98 18.36
N LEU A 394 12.32 18.95 19.25
CA LEU A 394 11.17 19.66 19.84
C LEU A 394 10.50 20.60 18.83
N SER A 395 11.27 21.25 17.95
CA SER A 395 10.73 22.18 16.95
C SER A 395 9.94 21.48 15.83
N LEU A 396 10.36 20.26 15.44
CA LEU A 396 9.71 19.52 14.35
C LEU A 396 8.41 18.84 14.81
N MET A 397 8.33 18.39 16.07
CA MET A 397 7.09 17.85 16.65
C MET A 397 6.06 18.93 17.02
N GLN A 398 6.50 20.15 17.40
CA GLN A 398 5.58 21.28 17.56
C GLN A 398 4.96 21.73 16.23
N ARG A 399 5.72 21.70 15.12
CA ARG A 399 5.19 22.11 13.81
C ARG A 399 4.20 21.11 13.20
N LEU A 400 4.40 19.81 13.40
CA LEU A 400 3.51 18.78 12.85
C LEU A 400 2.23 18.57 13.69
N SER A 401 2.28 18.81 15.00
CA SER A 401 1.08 18.68 15.86
C SER A 401 0.17 19.93 15.84
N GLY A 402 0.73 21.14 15.71
CA GLY A 402 -0.06 22.37 15.64
C GLY A 402 -0.89 22.49 14.36
N SER A 403 -0.33 22.10 13.22
CA SER A 403 -1.01 22.23 11.92
C SER A 403 -2.23 21.31 11.73
N PHE A 404 -2.32 20.19 12.45
CA PHE A 404 -3.37 19.19 12.21
C PHE A 404 -4.55 19.30 13.18
N PHE A 405 -4.35 19.86 14.38
CA PHE A 405 -5.41 20.01 15.39
C PHE A 405 -6.07 21.38 15.42
N ASP A 406 -5.40 22.45 14.94
CA ASP A 406 -5.99 23.80 14.96
C ASP A 406 -7.09 24.00 13.90
N SER A 407 -7.14 23.16 12.86
CA SER A 407 -8.20 23.21 11.84
C SER A 407 -9.53 22.56 12.29
N ALA A 408 -9.52 21.75 13.36
CA ALA A 408 -10.73 21.10 13.88
C ALA A 408 -11.40 21.87 15.04
N ARG A 409 -10.86 23.03 15.45
CA ARG A 409 -11.31 23.75 16.66
C ARG A 409 -11.81 25.18 16.44
N SER A 410 -11.84 25.70 15.21
CA SER A 410 -12.29 27.09 14.93
C SER A 410 -13.72 27.22 14.41
N GLY A 411 -14.58 26.21 14.58
CA GLY A 411 -16.01 26.29 14.27
C GLY A 411 -16.85 26.42 15.55
N GLY A 412 -16.93 27.62 16.15
CA GLY A 412 -17.79 27.82 17.31
C GLY A 412 -17.80 29.22 17.92
N VAL A 413 -18.82 30.00 17.54
CA VAL A 413 -19.59 30.97 18.36
C VAL A 413 -18.84 32.17 18.94
N GLY A 414 -19.20 33.37 18.47
CA GLY A 414 -18.93 34.63 19.16
C GLY A 414 -19.38 35.84 18.36
N GLY A 415 -20.61 36.28 18.57
CA GLY A 415 -21.15 37.51 18.01
C GLY A 415 -20.80 38.76 18.84
N THR A 416 -21.38 39.87 18.37
CA THR A 416 -21.54 41.21 18.97
C THR A 416 -20.44 42.28 18.76
N GLU A 417 -20.77 43.19 17.83
CA GLU A 417 -21.00 44.62 18.08
C GLU A 417 -19.79 45.57 18.26
N ARG A 418 -19.51 46.40 17.24
CA ARG A 418 -19.56 47.89 17.36
C ARG A 418 -19.34 48.66 16.05
N ARG A 419 -20.22 49.65 15.88
CA ARG A 419 -20.23 50.86 15.03
C ARG A 419 -18.89 51.45 14.59
N GLY A 420 -18.89 51.99 13.36
CA GLY A 420 -18.12 53.18 12.99
C GLY A 420 -18.04 53.49 11.48
N THR A 421 -19.06 54.20 10.97
CA THR A 421 -19.00 55.33 10.01
C THR A 421 -17.78 55.58 9.10
N LEU A 422 -18.03 55.66 7.78
CA LEU A 422 -17.86 56.80 6.81
C LEU A 422 -17.53 56.22 5.41
N SER A 423 -18.46 56.25 4.46
CA SER A 423 -18.63 57.29 3.41
C SER A 423 -17.85 57.09 2.11
N THR A 424 -18.61 57.27 1.01
CA THR A 424 -18.21 57.70 -0.34
C THR A 424 -17.39 56.74 -1.22
N MET A 425 -18.06 56.12 -2.20
CA MET A 425 -18.12 56.68 -3.56
C MET A 425 -19.24 56.01 -4.38
N LEU A 426 -20.17 56.85 -4.82
CA LEU A 426 -21.12 56.63 -5.91
C LEU A 426 -20.36 56.64 -7.24
N SER A 427 -20.88 55.89 -8.23
CA SER A 427 -21.23 56.39 -9.58
C SER A 427 -21.09 55.29 -10.65
N ASN A 428 -22.23 54.94 -11.27
CA ASN A 428 -22.47 54.81 -12.72
C ASN A 428 -21.57 53.88 -13.58
N ASP A 429 -21.99 53.18 -14.64
CA ASP A 429 -23.11 53.23 -15.59
C ASP A 429 -23.21 51.81 -16.23
N SER A 430 -24.37 51.17 -16.34
CA SER A 430 -25.23 51.07 -17.55
C SER A 430 -24.56 50.77 -18.92
N ALA A 431 -24.98 49.61 -19.48
CA ALA A 431 -25.48 49.38 -20.84
C ALA A 431 -24.54 49.28 -22.08
N GLN A 432 -24.82 48.21 -22.86
CA GLN A 432 -24.76 47.99 -24.33
C GLN A 432 -23.99 46.69 -24.67
N SER A 433 -24.61 45.60 -25.10
CA SER A 433 -25.37 45.31 -26.35
C SER A 433 -24.55 45.39 -27.63
N HIS A 434 -24.20 44.24 -28.21
CA HIS A 434 -24.09 43.99 -29.66
C HIS A 434 -24.16 42.45 -29.86
N HIS A 435 -25.28 41.91 -30.33
CA HIS A 435 -25.55 41.57 -31.74
C HIS A 435 -24.46 40.70 -32.41
N PHE A 436 -24.75 39.40 -32.58
CA PHE A 436 -24.51 38.73 -33.86
C PHE A 436 -25.55 37.60 -34.07
N MET A 437 -26.41 37.83 -35.07
CA MET A 437 -27.31 36.86 -35.69
C MET A 437 -26.57 36.23 -36.88
N GLY A 438 -26.76 34.94 -37.11
CA GLY A 438 -26.22 34.25 -38.28
C GLY A 438 -26.92 32.91 -38.48
N THR A 439 -28.11 33.00 -39.08
CA THR A 439 -29.03 31.92 -39.45
C THR A 439 -28.53 31.03 -40.59
N ALA A 440 -28.98 29.77 -40.56
CA ALA A 440 -29.70 29.06 -41.63
C ALA A 440 -29.06 27.79 -42.25
N ASN A 441 -29.96 26.82 -42.42
CA ASN A 441 -30.06 25.82 -43.50
C ASN A 441 -29.11 24.60 -43.44
N ASN A 442 -29.49 23.37 -43.79
CA ASN A 442 -30.75 22.71 -44.17
C ASN A 442 -30.38 21.22 -44.43
N ARG A 443 -31.40 20.36 -44.56
CA ARG A 443 -31.42 19.04 -45.26
C ARG A 443 -31.10 17.76 -44.48
N GLN A 444 -32.21 17.11 -44.10
CA GLN A 444 -32.59 15.76 -44.53
C GLN A 444 -31.67 15.09 -45.57
N ALA A 445 -31.19 13.89 -45.25
CA ALA A 445 -30.96 12.84 -46.22
C ALA A 445 -31.25 11.46 -45.58
N ARG A 446 -32.36 10.85 -46.00
CA ARG A 446 -32.60 9.40 -46.01
C ARG A 446 -32.08 8.87 -47.34
N SER A 447 -31.21 7.86 -47.34
CA SER A 447 -31.18 6.74 -48.31
C SER A 447 -30.06 5.76 -47.88
N LEU A 448 -30.41 4.53 -47.49
CA LEU A 448 -30.15 3.32 -48.28
C LEU A 448 -28.66 3.13 -48.66
N VAL A 449 -27.94 2.30 -47.89
CA VAL A 449 -27.45 0.95 -48.24
C VAL A 449 -27.16 0.21 -46.94
#